data_AF-A0A7J5E0S4-F1
#
_entry.id   AF-A0A7J5E0S4-F1
#
_cell.length_a   1.000
_cell.length_b   1.000
_cell.length_c   1.000
_cell.angle_alpha   90.00
_cell.angle_beta   90.00
_cell.angle_gamma   90.00
#
_symmetry.space_group_name_H-M   'P 1'
#
loop_
_entity.id
_entity.type
_entity.pdbx_description
1 polymer ?
#
loop_
_entity_poly.entity_id
_entity_poly.type
_entity_poly.pdbx_seq_one_letter_code
_entity_poly.pdbx_strand_id
1 'polypeptide(L)'
;MTSSALLADLRAGVRVREESVVAEWAGIVEWAAGNVVTGSTEAGAVGAATIRDGFVDTGLPIAGEGAPLVSEFALMELIAVLGRSPDGGRVYVGRVLECAWRLPQVYASVVAGRLAPWRAERIAEATRPLCPEAAAFVDRQLFNATGVGWAQLERLIAEAVIRFDPERYEAERQAASDHRYVEVGAPDTNGLVSIDGLLDAADGADLDDAISRRATLLGRLGNEASLDVRRSQALGDLARNDLTLDLGTDGAPARRAVLNVHITDATLVGANPVGRWDQTPVSAEQIREWLAQPGMSVTVRPVLDLAGHAPVTAYEIPDRHRQQVELRDHTCRFPYCTRAAMRCDLDHATPHRRGGPTCPCNLVPLCRRHHRAKTHSQWRYQVTKIGTYLWRSPSGFRFEVSYRGTHAVEHSDEGDDPEPGVYRQQPATR
;
A
#
# COMPACT_ATOMS: atom_id res chain seq x y z
N MET A 1 -4.68 -39.36 16.25
CA MET A 1 -5.40 -38.27 16.93
C MET A 1 -6.85 -38.26 16.48
N THR A 2 -7.80 -38.02 17.39
CA THR A 2 -9.21 -37.85 17.03
C THR A 2 -9.45 -36.45 16.44
N SER A 3 -10.53 -36.25 15.68
CA SER A 3 -10.91 -34.93 15.14
C SER A 3 -11.02 -33.87 16.26
N SER A 4 -11.56 -34.25 17.42
CA SER A 4 -11.63 -33.36 18.59
C SER A 4 -10.25 -32.98 19.15
N ALA A 5 -9.28 -33.89 19.16
CA ALA A 5 -7.91 -33.59 19.58
C ALA A 5 -7.22 -32.63 18.59
N LEU A 6 -7.40 -32.83 17.28
CA LEU A 6 -6.89 -31.90 16.26
C LEU A 6 -7.47 -30.49 16.42
N LEU A 7 -8.77 -30.37 16.69
CA LEU A 7 -9.41 -29.07 16.93
C LEU A 7 -8.93 -28.40 18.22
N ALA A 8 -8.65 -29.18 19.28
CA ALA A 8 -8.08 -28.65 20.52
C ALA A 8 -6.66 -28.11 20.29
N ASP A 9 -5.83 -28.83 19.54
CA ASP A 9 -4.46 -28.41 19.21
C ASP A 9 -4.46 -27.17 18.32
N LEU A 10 -5.34 -27.10 17.31
CA LEU A 10 -5.52 -25.88 16.51
C LEU A 10 -5.93 -24.68 17.37
N ARG A 11 -6.85 -24.89 18.33
CA ARG A 11 -7.27 -23.83 19.26
C ARG A 11 -6.13 -23.38 20.17
N ALA A 12 -5.29 -24.29 20.64
CA ALA A 12 -4.10 -23.96 21.42
C ALA A 12 -3.10 -23.15 20.59
N GLY A 13 -2.86 -23.56 19.33
CA GLY A 13 -1.99 -22.83 18.40
C GLY A 13 -2.48 -21.41 18.11
N VAL A 14 -3.80 -21.19 18.02
CA VAL A 14 -4.38 -19.85 17.89
C VAL A 14 -4.02 -18.97 19.10
N ARG A 15 -4.16 -19.49 20.32
CA ARG A 15 -3.83 -18.74 21.55
C ARG A 15 -2.35 -18.37 21.62
N VAL A 16 -1.46 -19.32 21.34
CA VAL A 16 0.00 -19.07 21.33
C VAL A 16 0.36 -17.98 20.31
N ARG A 17 -0.27 -18.00 19.13
CA ARG A 17 -0.07 -16.95 18.13
C ARG A 17 -0.58 -15.59 18.61
N GLU A 18 -1.75 -15.54 19.24
CA GLU A 18 -2.30 -14.30 19.81
C GLU A 18 -1.39 -13.74 20.92
N GLU A 19 -0.90 -14.58 21.83
CA GLU A 19 0.05 -14.21 22.88
C GLU A 19 1.35 -13.64 22.30
N SER A 20 1.89 -14.25 21.24
CA SER A 20 3.06 -13.74 20.52
C SER A 20 2.83 -12.36 19.92
N VAL A 21 1.67 -12.14 19.30
CA VAL A 21 1.28 -10.82 18.76
C VAL A 21 1.13 -9.79 19.88
N VAL A 22 0.57 -10.16 21.02
CA VAL A 22 0.44 -9.27 22.18
C VAL A 22 1.82 -8.86 22.72
N ALA A 23 2.78 -9.78 22.79
CA ALA A 23 4.15 -9.46 23.18
C ALA A 23 4.83 -8.51 22.18
N GLU A 24 4.62 -8.72 20.88
CA GLU A 24 5.09 -7.81 19.83
C GLU A 24 4.49 -6.40 20.01
N TRP A 25 3.20 -6.28 20.32
CA TRP A 25 2.54 -4.99 20.58
C TRP A 25 3.15 -4.27 21.78
N ALA A 26 3.39 -4.99 22.88
CA ALA A 26 4.04 -4.42 24.06
C ALA A 26 5.43 -3.86 23.71
N GLY A 27 6.23 -4.62 22.96
CA GLY A 27 7.55 -4.17 22.49
C GLY A 27 7.48 -2.95 21.57
N ILE A 28 6.51 -2.89 20.65
CA ILE A 28 6.30 -1.73 19.77
C ILE A 28 5.95 -0.48 20.58
N VAL A 29 5.09 -0.60 21.59
CA VAL A 29 4.66 0.53 22.44
C VAL A 29 5.81 1.04 23.30
N GLU A 30 6.56 0.14 23.93
CA GLU A 30 7.75 0.48 24.71
C GLU A 30 8.81 1.17 23.83
N TRP A 31 9.09 0.60 22.66
CA TRP A 31 9.99 1.20 21.68
C TRP A 31 9.52 2.60 21.26
N ALA A 32 8.22 2.79 21.02
CA ALA A 32 7.68 4.07 20.58
C ALA A 32 7.77 5.13 21.68
N ALA A 33 7.56 4.76 22.95
CA ALA A 33 7.72 5.65 24.10
C ALA A 33 9.16 6.20 24.20
N GLY A 34 10.17 5.38 23.93
CA GLY A 34 11.58 5.82 23.86
C GLY A 34 11.91 6.66 22.61
N ASN A 35 11.06 6.65 21.59
CA ASN A 35 11.30 7.28 20.29
C ASN A 35 10.39 8.46 19.98
N VAL A 36 9.76 9.05 20.99
CA VAL A 36 8.98 10.30 20.87
C VAL A 36 9.90 11.49 20.55
N VAL A 37 9.47 12.32 19.60
CA VAL A 37 10.13 13.56 19.21
C VAL A 37 9.49 14.71 19.99
N THR A 38 10.19 15.22 21.01
CA THR A 38 9.77 16.39 21.79
C THR A 38 10.40 17.64 21.18
N GLY A 39 9.58 18.61 20.77
CA GLY A 39 10.08 19.91 20.33
C GLY A 39 10.74 20.67 21.48
N SER A 40 11.93 21.23 21.26
CA SER A 40 12.47 22.27 22.14
C SER A 40 11.59 23.51 22.00
N THR A 41 10.77 23.80 23.00
CA THR A 41 10.05 25.07 23.11
C THR A 41 11.00 26.17 23.54
N GLU A 42 11.82 26.67 22.61
CA GLU A 42 12.37 28.03 22.70
C GLU A 42 11.85 28.81 21.48
N ALA A 43 10.98 29.79 21.77
CA ALA A 43 10.45 30.81 20.87
C ALA A 43 9.66 30.34 19.63
N GLY A 44 8.37 30.01 19.83
CA GLY A 44 7.30 30.43 18.91
C GLY A 44 7.23 29.83 17.49
N ALA A 45 8.05 28.86 17.13
CA ALA A 45 7.92 28.13 15.87
C ALA A 45 7.20 26.80 16.08
N VAL A 46 6.05 26.62 15.42
CA VAL A 46 5.34 25.34 15.33
C VAL A 46 6.16 24.41 14.43
N GLY A 47 7.06 23.64 15.05
CA GLY A 47 7.86 22.63 14.36
C GLY A 47 8.63 21.78 15.37
N ALA A 48 8.10 20.60 15.68
CA ALA A 48 8.76 19.63 16.56
C ALA A 48 9.97 19.00 15.83
N ALA A 49 11.07 19.73 15.73
CA ALA A 49 12.33 19.20 15.25
C ALA A 49 13.21 18.83 16.45
N THR A 50 13.56 17.55 16.61
CA THR A 50 14.58 17.11 17.57
C THR A 50 15.86 16.78 16.81
N ILE A 51 17.00 17.28 17.30
CA ILE A 51 18.30 16.81 16.82
C ILE A 51 18.61 15.50 17.56
N ARG A 52 18.64 14.38 16.83
CA ARG A 52 19.12 13.08 17.33
C ARG A 52 20.34 12.67 16.54
N ASP A 53 21.44 12.37 17.23
CA ASP A 53 22.71 11.90 16.63
C ASP A 53 23.23 12.76 15.46
N GLY A 54 23.09 14.09 15.57
CA GLY A 54 23.55 15.04 14.55
C GLY A 54 22.62 15.24 13.36
N PHE A 55 21.41 14.68 13.37
CA PHE A 55 20.41 14.83 12.32
C PHE A 55 19.10 15.44 12.83
N VAL A 56 18.44 16.22 11.97
CA VAL A 56 17.14 16.85 12.26
C VAL A 56 16.01 15.86 11.93
N ASP A 57 15.25 15.46 12.95
CA ASP A 57 14.05 14.63 12.82
C ASP A 57 12.83 15.44 13.24
N THR A 58 11.85 15.59 12.34
CA THR A 58 10.63 16.38 12.57
C THR A 58 9.49 15.58 13.20
N GLY A 59 9.69 14.27 13.42
CA GLY A 59 8.66 13.37 13.91
C GLY A 59 7.54 13.10 12.89
N LEU A 60 6.79 12.04 13.14
CA LEU A 60 5.71 11.57 12.29
C LEU A 60 4.43 11.34 13.12
N PRO A 61 3.27 11.87 12.68
CA PRO A 61 1.98 11.52 13.29
C PRO A 61 1.61 10.09 12.84
N ILE A 62 1.91 9.13 13.70
CA ILE A 62 1.75 7.69 13.43
C ILE A 62 0.35 7.20 13.84
N ALA A 63 -0.21 7.77 14.91
CA ALA A 63 -1.57 7.58 15.40
C ALA A 63 -2.42 8.85 15.15
N GLY A 64 -3.70 8.81 15.53
CA GLY A 64 -4.65 9.90 15.41
C GLY A 64 -4.31 11.11 16.28
N GLU A 65 -5.11 12.16 16.18
CA GLU A 65 -4.88 13.42 16.88
C GLU A 65 -4.74 13.24 18.41
N GLY A 66 -3.79 13.97 19.01
CA GLY A 66 -3.47 13.89 20.44
C GLY A 66 -2.40 12.85 20.79
N ALA A 67 -2.02 11.97 19.86
CA ALA A 67 -0.89 11.06 20.04
C ALA A 67 0.47 11.77 19.84
N PRO A 68 1.53 11.38 20.59
CA PRO A 68 2.88 11.89 20.38
C PRO A 68 3.44 11.60 18.97
N LEU A 69 4.31 12.50 18.49
CA LEU A 69 5.07 12.27 17.26
C LEU A 69 6.22 11.29 17.52
N VAL A 70 6.40 10.32 16.62
CA VAL A 70 7.49 9.34 16.69
C VAL A 70 8.55 9.66 15.66
N SER A 71 9.82 9.44 16.00
CA SER A 71 10.96 9.60 15.08
C SER A 71 10.73 8.87 13.76
N GLU A 72 10.85 9.60 12.64
CA GLU A 72 10.65 9.01 11.31
C GLU A 72 11.74 7.98 11.01
N PHE A 73 12.99 8.29 11.34
CA PHE A 73 14.14 7.44 11.02
C PHE A 73 14.21 6.19 11.90
N ALA A 74 13.90 6.32 13.19
CA ALA A 74 13.82 5.17 14.09
C ALA A 74 12.68 4.24 13.67
N LEU A 75 11.53 4.79 13.24
CA LEU A 75 10.40 3.99 12.78
C LEU A 75 10.75 3.13 11.56
N MET A 76 11.60 3.61 10.66
CA MET A 76 12.07 2.80 9.51
C MET A 76 12.84 1.56 9.97
N GLU A 77 13.62 1.68 11.05
CA GLU A 77 14.34 0.55 11.64
C GLU A 77 13.40 -0.45 12.27
N LEU A 78 12.44 0.01 13.09
CA LEU A 78 11.43 -0.89 13.65
C LEU A 78 10.68 -1.65 12.55
N ILE A 79 10.24 -0.96 11.50
CA ILE A 79 9.49 -1.58 10.40
C ILE A 79 10.34 -2.64 9.66
N ALA A 80 11.62 -2.35 9.45
CA ALA A 80 12.54 -3.29 8.82
C ALA A 80 12.77 -4.53 9.71
N VAL A 81 12.92 -4.35 11.02
CA VAL A 81 13.04 -5.45 12.00
C VAL A 81 11.79 -6.31 12.03
N LEU A 82 10.60 -5.69 11.94
CA LEU A 82 9.31 -6.40 11.84
C LEU A 82 9.13 -7.13 10.50
N GLY A 83 10.06 -7.00 9.55
CA GLY A 83 9.99 -7.66 8.25
C GLY A 83 8.87 -7.13 7.35
N ARG A 84 8.46 -5.87 7.54
CA ARG A 84 7.31 -5.27 6.84
C ARG A 84 7.76 -4.25 5.81
N SER A 85 6.93 -4.04 4.78
CA SER A 85 7.13 -2.93 3.85
C SER A 85 7.00 -1.58 4.59
N PRO A 86 7.69 -0.52 4.14
CA PRO A 86 7.61 0.80 4.78
C PRO A 86 6.19 1.34 4.96
N ASP A 87 5.29 1.11 3.99
CA ASP A 87 3.91 1.57 4.07
C ASP A 87 3.06 0.65 4.95
N GLY A 88 3.15 -0.68 4.77
CA GLY A 88 2.39 -1.65 5.55
C GLY A 88 2.81 -1.68 7.03
N GLY A 89 4.10 -1.55 7.31
CA GLY A 89 4.65 -1.43 8.65
C GLY A 89 4.21 -0.15 9.35
N ARG A 90 4.15 0.98 8.62
CA ARG A 90 3.64 2.24 9.18
C ARG A 90 2.17 2.11 9.56
N VAL A 91 1.34 1.50 8.71
CA VAL A 91 -0.08 1.25 9.03
C VAL A 91 -0.21 0.34 10.24
N TYR A 92 0.57 -0.75 10.29
CA TYR A 92 0.55 -1.70 11.40
C TYR A 92 0.95 -1.05 12.73
N VAL A 93 2.11 -0.41 12.79
CA VAL A 93 2.58 0.31 14.00
C VAL A 93 1.59 1.42 14.37
N GLY A 94 1.03 2.13 13.40
CA GLY A 94 -0.01 3.13 13.64
C GLY A 94 -1.24 2.58 14.34
N ARG A 95 -1.72 1.39 13.96
CA ARG A 95 -2.85 0.73 14.64
C ARG A 95 -2.51 0.32 16.07
N VAL A 96 -1.31 -0.22 16.30
CA VAL A 96 -0.84 -0.59 17.65
C VAL A 96 -0.77 0.64 18.56
N LEU A 97 -0.18 1.73 18.07
CA LEU A 97 -0.01 2.96 18.84
C LEU A 97 -1.32 3.73 19.02
N GLU A 98 -2.23 3.68 18.05
CA GLU A 98 -3.60 4.18 18.20
C GLU A 98 -4.30 3.48 19.36
N CYS A 99 -4.22 2.15 19.43
CA CYS A 99 -4.74 1.41 20.58
C CYS A 99 -4.06 1.86 21.87
N ALA A 100 -2.73 1.86 21.93
CA ALA A 100 -2.00 2.11 23.17
C ALA A 100 -2.17 3.53 23.72
N TRP A 101 -2.23 4.54 22.86
CA TRP A 101 -2.20 5.95 23.27
C TRP A 101 -3.56 6.64 23.25
N ARG A 102 -4.50 6.19 22.40
CA ARG A 102 -5.84 6.82 22.30
C ARG A 102 -6.98 5.91 22.76
N LEU A 103 -6.79 4.59 22.76
CA LEU A 103 -7.79 3.60 23.18
C LEU A 103 -7.26 2.69 24.33
N PRO A 104 -6.90 3.26 25.48
CA PRO A 104 -6.19 2.53 26.54
C PRO A 104 -6.97 1.33 27.09
N GLN A 105 -8.31 1.36 27.11
CA GLN A 105 -9.09 0.21 27.60
C GLN A 105 -9.18 -0.93 26.58
N VAL A 106 -9.27 -0.60 25.28
CA VAL A 106 -9.13 -1.57 24.18
C VAL A 106 -7.74 -2.21 24.24
N TYR A 107 -6.67 -1.41 24.36
CA TYR A 107 -5.31 -1.92 24.48
C TYR A 107 -5.13 -2.83 25.71
N ALA A 108 -5.59 -2.40 26.89
CA ALA A 108 -5.55 -3.21 28.09
C ALA A 108 -6.31 -4.55 27.95
N SER A 109 -7.38 -4.57 27.16
CA SER A 109 -8.16 -5.79 26.90
C SER A 109 -7.48 -6.72 25.90
N VAL A 110 -6.69 -6.19 24.96
CA VAL A 110 -5.79 -6.98 24.10
C VAL A 110 -4.68 -7.61 24.93
N VAL A 111 -3.99 -6.81 25.76
CA VAL A 111 -2.90 -7.28 26.63
C VAL A 111 -3.38 -8.36 27.61
N ALA A 112 -4.61 -8.23 28.12
CA ALA A 112 -5.22 -9.24 28.99
C ALA A 112 -5.78 -10.48 28.25
N GLY A 113 -5.61 -10.58 26.93
CA GLY A 113 -6.11 -11.71 26.12
C GLY A 113 -7.64 -11.79 26.03
N ARG A 114 -8.35 -10.71 26.40
CA ARG A 114 -9.83 -10.65 26.31
C ARG A 114 -10.30 -10.25 24.92
N LEU A 115 -9.53 -9.42 24.21
CA LEU A 115 -9.82 -8.96 22.86
C LEU A 115 -8.72 -9.41 21.89
N ALA A 116 -9.12 -10.05 20.78
CA ALA A 116 -8.15 -10.49 19.78
C ALA A 116 -7.48 -9.29 19.07
N PRO A 117 -6.15 -9.30 18.86
CA PRO A 117 -5.41 -8.16 18.27
C PRO A 117 -5.99 -7.65 16.94
N TRP A 118 -6.38 -8.56 16.05
CA TRP A 118 -6.93 -8.20 14.74
C TRP A 118 -8.25 -7.40 14.83
N ARG A 119 -9.05 -7.59 15.90
CA ARG A 119 -10.25 -6.77 16.13
C ARG A 119 -9.88 -5.38 16.62
N ALA A 120 -8.93 -5.29 17.55
CA ALA A 120 -8.42 -4.01 18.03
C ALA A 120 -7.78 -3.19 16.90
N GLU A 121 -7.06 -3.82 15.96
CA GLU A 121 -6.56 -3.16 14.75
C GLU A 121 -7.66 -2.50 13.91
N ARG A 122 -8.83 -3.15 13.81
CA ARG A 122 -9.97 -2.61 13.07
C ARG A 122 -10.63 -1.45 13.81
N ILE A 123 -10.74 -1.56 15.13
CA ILE A 123 -11.21 -0.45 15.97
C ILE A 123 -10.28 0.74 15.78
N ALA A 124 -8.96 0.54 15.90
CA ALA A 124 -7.96 1.59 15.68
C ALA A 124 -8.05 2.24 14.30
N GLU A 125 -8.20 1.44 13.23
CA GLU A 125 -8.36 1.98 11.87
C GLU A 125 -9.58 2.88 11.74
N ALA A 126 -10.70 2.49 12.36
CA ALA A 126 -11.94 3.23 12.31
C ALA A 126 -11.97 4.44 13.26
N THR A 127 -11.21 4.43 14.36
CA THR A 127 -11.13 5.55 15.31
C THR A 127 -10.04 6.57 15.00
N ARG A 128 -9.03 6.19 14.20
CA ARG A 128 -7.90 7.06 13.88
C ARG A 128 -8.31 8.43 13.32
N PRO A 129 -9.33 8.56 12.46
CA PRO A 129 -9.75 9.86 11.97
C PRO A 129 -10.48 10.69 13.04
N LEU A 130 -11.03 10.08 14.08
CA LEU A 130 -11.87 10.76 15.07
C LEU A 130 -11.07 11.76 15.92
N CYS A 131 -11.73 12.80 16.41
CA CYS A 131 -11.18 13.67 17.45
C CYS A 131 -10.90 12.89 18.76
N PRO A 132 -10.05 13.41 19.66
CA PRO A 132 -9.69 12.73 20.92
C PRO A 132 -10.89 12.33 21.77
N GLU A 133 -11.91 13.19 21.87
CA GLU A 133 -13.12 12.97 22.66
C GLU A 133 -13.97 11.82 22.10
N ALA A 134 -14.13 11.78 20.78
CA ALA A 134 -14.85 10.72 20.08
C ALA A 134 -14.13 9.37 20.22
N ALA A 135 -12.80 9.34 20.05
CA ALA A 135 -12.01 8.12 20.25
C ALA A 135 -12.13 7.59 21.69
N ALA A 136 -12.06 8.48 22.69
CA ALA A 136 -12.23 8.10 24.10
C ALA A 136 -13.64 7.59 24.42
N PHE A 137 -14.67 8.12 23.75
CA PHE A 137 -16.03 7.58 23.86
C PHE A 137 -16.12 6.16 23.31
N VAL A 138 -15.54 5.91 22.13
CA VAL A 138 -15.51 4.58 21.52
C VAL A 138 -14.73 3.59 22.39
N ASP A 139 -13.59 3.98 22.96
CA ASP A 139 -12.77 3.16 23.87
C ASP A 139 -13.57 2.64 25.08
N ARG A 140 -14.32 3.53 25.76
CA ARG A 140 -15.16 3.17 26.93
C ARG A 140 -16.28 2.17 26.61
N GLN A 141 -16.70 2.08 25.36
CA GLN A 141 -17.82 1.25 24.96
C GLN A 141 -17.37 -0.10 24.39
N LEU A 142 -16.14 -0.19 23.87
CA LEU A 142 -15.65 -1.37 23.15
C LEU A 142 -14.60 -2.20 23.89
N PHE A 143 -14.14 -1.78 25.07
CA PHE A 143 -13.13 -2.56 25.81
C PHE A 143 -13.56 -4.01 26.10
N ASN A 144 -14.87 -4.28 26.19
CA ASN A 144 -15.44 -5.61 26.36
C ASN A 144 -16.14 -6.17 25.09
N ALA A 145 -15.78 -5.68 23.89
CA ALA A 145 -16.40 -6.07 22.61
C ALA A 145 -16.08 -7.51 22.13
N THR A 146 -16.07 -8.48 23.06
CA THR A 146 -15.76 -9.89 22.76
C THR A 146 -16.87 -10.57 21.95
N GLY A 147 -18.10 -10.06 22.01
CA GLY A 147 -19.29 -10.58 21.30
C GLY A 147 -20.05 -9.58 20.42
N VAL A 148 -19.53 -8.37 20.20
CA VAL A 148 -20.20 -7.33 19.40
C VAL A 148 -19.98 -7.62 17.91
N GLY A 149 -21.08 -7.66 17.13
CA GLY A 149 -21.01 -7.82 15.67
C GLY A 149 -20.56 -6.53 14.97
N TRP A 150 -20.02 -6.64 13.76
CA TRP A 150 -19.45 -5.50 13.02
C TRP A 150 -20.43 -4.34 12.80
N ALA A 151 -21.68 -4.64 12.44
CA ALA A 151 -22.72 -3.62 12.27
C ALA A 151 -23.03 -2.86 13.59
N GLN A 152 -22.79 -3.47 14.76
CA GLN A 152 -22.92 -2.77 16.02
C GLN A 152 -21.70 -1.87 16.31
N LEU A 153 -20.50 -2.29 15.91
CA LEU A 153 -19.30 -1.44 15.94
C LEU A 153 -19.48 -0.19 15.05
N GLU A 154 -19.90 -0.38 13.81
CA GLU A 154 -20.09 0.72 12.85
C GLU A 154 -21.13 1.73 13.34
N ARG A 155 -22.26 1.25 13.89
CA ARG A 155 -23.27 2.14 14.50
C ARG A 155 -22.72 2.96 15.65
N LEU A 156 -21.91 2.35 16.52
CA LEU A 156 -21.28 3.06 17.64
C LEU A 156 -20.31 4.13 17.16
N ILE A 157 -19.52 3.82 16.13
CA ILE A 157 -18.58 4.79 15.54
C ILE A 157 -19.34 5.92 14.88
N ALA A 158 -20.37 5.62 14.09
CA ALA A 158 -21.23 6.63 13.48
C ALA A 158 -21.88 7.53 14.55
N GLU A 159 -22.38 6.95 15.66
CA GLU A 159 -22.90 7.71 16.80
C GLU A 159 -21.83 8.62 17.41
N ALA A 160 -20.59 8.13 17.57
CA ALA A 160 -19.48 8.91 18.11
C ALA A 160 -19.13 10.09 17.18
N VAL A 161 -19.05 9.87 15.87
CA VAL A 161 -18.79 10.93 14.88
C VAL A 161 -19.91 11.98 14.97
N ILE A 162 -21.18 11.58 14.90
CA ILE A 162 -22.31 12.52 14.94
C ILE A 162 -22.33 13.32 16.25
N ARG A 163 -22.02 12.69 17.39
CA ARG A 163 -22.07 13.34 18.70
C ARG A 163 -20.93 14.33 18.95
N PHE A 164 -19.72 14.01 18.49
CA PHE A 164 -18.51 14.74 18.87
C PHE A 164 -17.83 15.48 17.72
N ASP A 165 -18.22 15.19 16.47
CA ASP A 165 -17.74 15.85 15.26
C ASP A 165 -18.88 16.02 14.22
N PRO A 166 -19.98 16.72 14.58
CA PRO A 166 -21.15 16.86 13.72
C PRO A 166 -20.86 17.67 12.44
N GLU A 167 -19.93 18.63 12.49
CA GLU A 167 -19.55 19.45 11.34
C GLU A 167 -18.83 18.61 10.28
N ARG A 168 -17.88 17.77 10.70
CA ARG A 168 -17.23 16.84 9.78
C ARG A 168 -18.19 15.80 9.24
N TYR A 169 -19.06 15.25 10.08
CA TYR A 169 -20.10 14.34 9.61
C TYR A 169 -20.93 14.99 8.51
N GLU A 170 -21.34 16.24 8.71
CA GLU A 170 -22.12 16.99 7.74
C GLU A 170 -21.32 17.26 6.45
N ALA A 171 -20.04 17.63 6.57
CA ALA A 171 -19.17 17.86 5.43
C ALA A 171 -18.91 16.57 4.63
N GLU A 172 -18.66 15.44 5.30
CA GLU A 172 -18.51 14.13 4.65
C GLU A 172 -19.82 13.68 3.99
N ARG A 173 -20.98 13.91 4.63
CA ARG A 173 -22.30 13.64 4.06
C ARG A 173 -22.59 14.50 2.84
N GLN A 174 -22.23 15.78 2.89
CA GLN A 174 -22.36 16.71 1.77
C GLN A 174 -21.44 16.33 0.61
N ALA A 175 -20.19 15.92 0.90
CA ALA A 175 -19.25 15.42 -0.11
C ALA A 175 -19.67 14.07 -0.69
N ALA A 176 -20.28 13.18 0.10
CA ALA A 176 -20.80 11.89 -0.37
C ALA A 176 -22.00 12.06 -1.32
N SER A 177 -22.80 13.12 -1.15
CA SER A 177 -23.84 13.50 -2.12
C SER A 177 -23.26 13.82 -3.52
N ASP A 178 -21.98 14.21 -3.62
CA ASP A 178 -21.31 14.48 -4.89
C ASP A 178 -20.75 13.20 -5.54
N HIS A 179 -20.81 12.05 -4.86
CA HIS A 179 -20.40 10.74 -5.38
C HIS A 179 -21.58 9.87 -5.85
N ARG A 180 -22.80 10.43 -5.94
CA ARG A 180 -23.93 9.71 -6.55
C ARG A 180 -23.61 9.38 -8.00
N TYR A 181 -23.87 8.15 -8.41
CA TYR A 181 -23.65 7.69 -9.77
C TYR A 181 -24.66 6.62 -10.15
N VAL A 182 -24.85 6.43 -11.45
CA VAL A 182 -25.50 5.26 -12.03
C VAL A 182 -24.64 4.86 -13.22
N GLU A 183 -24.13 3.63 -13.22
CA GLU A 183 -23.34 3.04 -14.29
C GLU A 183 -24.11 1.86 -14.90
N VAL A 184 -24.14 1.83 -16.22
CA VAL A 184 -24.68 0.71 -17.00
C VAL A 184 -23.49 0.04 -17.69
N GLY A 185 -23.20 -1.19 -17.29
CA GLY A 185 -22.05 -1.94 -17.77
C GLY A 185 -22.15 -2.36 -19.24
N ALA A 186 -21.07 -2.95 -19.76
CA ALA A 186 -21.11 -3.62 -21.06
C ALA A 186 -21.87 -4.96 -20.97
N PRO A 187 -22.47 -5.45 -22.07
CA PRO A 187 -23.08 -6.77 -22.11
C PRO A 187 -22.08 -7.88 -21.78
N ASP A 188 -22.49 -8.85 -20.97
CA ASP A 188 -21.75 -10.07 -20.72
C ASP A 188 -21.83 -11.04 -21.91
N THR A 189 -21.20 -12.21 -21.79
CA THR A 189 -21.22 -13.25 -22.84
C THR A 189 -22.62 -13.82 -23.13
N ASN A 190 -23.61 -13.56 -22.27
CA ASN A 190 -25.00 -13.98 -22.41
C ASN A 190 -25.91 -12.84 -22.88
N GLY A 191 -25.36 -11.66 -23.16
CA GLY A 191 -26.11 -10.47 -23.57
C GLY A 191 -26.85 -9.75 -22.43
N LEU A 192 -26.49 -10.03 -21.17
CA LEU A 192 -27.05 -9.36 -19.99
C LEU A 192 -26.14 -8.20 -19.56
N VAL A 193 -26.73 -7.14 -19.00
CA VAL A 193 -26.01 -5.94 -18.55
C VAL A 193 -26.22 -5.75 -17.05
N SER A 194 -25.14 -5.51 -16.31
CA SER A 194 -25.21 -5.08 -14.92
C SER A 194 -25.42 -3.57 -14.84
N ILE A 195 -26.32 -3.14 -13.95
CA ILE A 195 -26.49 -1.73 -13.58
C ILE A 195 -26.11 -1.60 -12.11
N ASP A 196 -25.25 -0.64 -11.79
CA ASP A 196 -24.81 -0.32 -10.44
C ASP A 196 -25.01 1.17 -10.18
N GLY A 197 -25.40 1.55 -8.96
CA GLY A 197 -25.63 2.96 -8.67
C GLY A 197 -25.77 3.28 -7.20
N LEU A 198 -25.38 4.51 -6.86
CA LEU A 198 -25.49 5.10 -5.54
C LEU A 198 -26.42 6.32 -5.64
N LEU A 199 -27.60 6.19 -5.05
CA LEU A 199 -28.68 7.17 -5.08
C LEU A 199 -28.81 7.86 -3.73
N ASP A 200 -29.49 9.01 -3.69
CA ASP A 200 -30.00 9.52 -2.42
C ASP A 200 -30.97 8.49 -1.81
N ALA A 201 -31.04 8.43 -0.47
CA ALA A 201 -31.86 7.44 0.22
C ALA A 201 -33.36 7.59 -0.12
N ALA A 202 -33.85 8.82 -0.32
CA ALA A 202 -35.23 9.06 -0.74
C ALA A 202 -35.46 8.61 -2.19
N ASP A 203 -34.57 8.99 -3.10
CA ASP A 203 -34.64 8.60 -4.52
C ASP A 203 -34.56 7.08 -4.71
N GLY A 204 -33.70 6.41 -3.94
CA GLY A 204 -33.56 4.95 -3.95
C GLY A 204 -34.81 4.24 -3.44
N ALA A 205 -35.46 4.77 -2.40
CA ALA A 205 -36.73 4.25 -1.91
C ALA A 205 -37.82 4.40 -2.98
N ASP A 206 -37.95 5.57 -3.60
CA ASP A 206 -38.92 5.83 -4.67
C ASP A 206 -38.71 4.93 -5.89
N LEU A 207 -37.46 4.68 -6.27
CA LEU A 207 -37.10 3.78 -7.37
C LEU A 207 -37.48 2.33 -7.07
N ASP A 208 -37.17 1.80 -5.89
CA ASP A 208 -37.54 0.43 -5.50
C ASP A 208 -39.06 0.26 -5.48
N ASP A 209 -39.77 1.26 -4.99
CA ASP A 209 -41.23 1.33 -4.96
C ASP A 209 -41.82 1.26 -6.39
N ALA A 210 -41.26 2.03 -7.32
CA ALA A 210 -41.69 2.03 -8.72
C ALA A 210 -41.46 0.67 -9.40
N ILE A 211 -40.29 0.06 -9.19
CA ILE A 211 -39.95 -1.27 -9.71
C ILE A 211 -40.89 -2.33 -9.12
N SER A 212 -41.11 -2.29 -7.81
CA SER A 212 -41.98 -3.24 -7.09
C SER A 212 -43.42 -3.19 -7.56
N ARG A 213 -43.99 -1.99 -7.71
CA ARG A 213 -45.34 -1.80 -8.25
C ARG A 213 -45.48 -2.41 -9.64
N ARG A 214 -44.52 -2.14 -10.54
CA ARG A 214 -44.60 -2.60 -11.93
C ARG A 214 -44.32 -4.10 -12.08
N ALA A 215 -43.40 -4.66 -11.30
CA ALA A 215 -43.17 -6.12 -11.24
C ALA A 215 -44.40 -6.89 -10.73
N THR A 216 -45.11 -6.31 -9.76
CA THR A 216 -46.39 -6.84 -9.26
C THR A 216 -47.46 -6.81 -10.34
N LEU A 217 -47.57 -5.71 -11.08
CA LEU A 217 -48.50 -5.56 -12.19
C LEU A 217 -48.22 -6.59 -13.31
N LEU A 218 -46.95 -6.78 -13.70
CA LEU A 218 -46.55 -7.79 -14.68
C LEU A 218 -47.03 -9.19 -14.27
N GLY A 219 -46.86 -9.56 -13.00
CA GLY A 219 -47.36 -10.84 -12.49
C GLY A 219 -48.89 -10.98 -12.57
N ARG A 220 -49.62 -9.92 -12.21
CA ARG A 220 -51.10 -9.89 -12.31
C ARG A 220 -51.59 -10.00 -13.76
N LEU A 221 -50.81 -9.52 -14.72
CA LEU A 221 -51.09 -9.60 -16.15
C LEU A 221 -50.66 -10.93 -16.78
N GLY A 222 -50.26 -11.93 -15.98
CA GLY A 222 -49.97 -13.29 -16.44
C GLY A 222 -48.50 -13.57 -16.76
N ASN A 223 -47.57 -12.69 -16.38
CA ASN A 223 -46.15 -13.00 -16.49
C ASN A 223 -45.71 -13.94 -15.36
N GLU A 224 -45.44 -15.20 -15.70
CA GLU A 224 -45.08 -16.28 -14.77
C GLU A 224 -43.60 -16.30 -14.37
N ALA A 225 -42.78 -15.34 -14.83
CA ALA A 225 -41.37 -15.29 -14.48
C ALA A 225 -41.15 -15.04 -12.96
N SER A 226 -39.95 -15.39 -12.48
CA SER A 226 -39.57 -15.14 -11.08
C SER A 226 -39.69 -13.65 -10.73
N LEU A 227 -39.85 -13.35 -9.43
CA LEU A 227 -39.98 -11.97 -8.98
C LEU A 227 -38.78 -11.10 -9.43
N ASP A 228 -37.57 -11.65 -9.37
CA ASP A 228 -36.35 -10.95 -9.78
C ASP A 228 -36.33 -10.65 -11.28
N VAL A 229 -36.79 -11.58 -12.11
CA VAL A 229 -36.91 -11.36 -13.57
C VAL A 229 -37.97 -10.30 -13.86
N ARG A 230 -39.11 -10.33 -13.16
CA ARG A 230 -40.16 -9.30 -13.30
C ARG A 230 -39.70 -7.92 -12.82
N ARG A 231 -38.86 -7.83 -11.78
CA ARG A 231 -38.23 -6.59 -11.32
C ARG A 231 -37.25 -6.04 -12.36
N SER A 232 -36.43 -6.90 -12.98
CA SER A 232 -35.54 -6.50 -14.09
C SER A 232 -36.35 -5.99 -15.31
N GLN A 233 -37.41 -6.69 -15.70
CA GLN A 233 -38.31 -6.25 -16.78
C GLN A 233 -39.00 -4.92 -16.46
N ALA A 234 -39.46 -4.74 -15.22
CA ALA A 234 -40.07 -3.49 -14.74
C ALA A 234 -39.13 -2.29 -14.85
N LEU A 235 -37.84 -2.47 -14.52
CA LEU A 235 -36.82 -1.43 -14.68
C LEU A 235 -36.65 -1.06 -16.17
N GLY A 236 -36.59 -2.05 -17.06
CA GLY A 236 -36.52 -1.81 -18.50
C GLY A 236 -37.77 -1.12 -19.07
N ASP A 237 -38.96 -1.41 -18.53
CA ASP A 237 -40.19 -0.74 -18.92
C ASP A 237 -40.26 0.72 -18.44
N LEU A 238 -39.64 1.05 -17.30
CA LEU A 238 -39.52 2.42 -16.82
C LEU A 238 -38.62 3.22 -17.77
N ALA A 239 -37.46 2.67 -18.15
CA ALA A 239 -36.53 3.30 -19.09
C ALA A 239 -37.11 3.51 -20.50
N ARG A 240 -37.85 2.53 -21.05
CA ARG A 240 -38.46 2.66 -22.39
C ARG A 240 -39.47 3.79 -22.50
N ASN A 241 -40.15 4.11 -21.40
CA ASN A 241 -41.13 5.20 -21.37
C ASN A 241 -40.48 6.59 -21.23
N ASP A 242 -39.15 6.65 -20.99
CA ASP A 242 -38.37 7.89 -20.87
C ASP A 242 -37.99 8.50 -22.25
N LEU A 243 -37.87 7.65 -23.29
CA LEU A 243 -37.42 8.01 -24.66
C LEU A 243 -38.44 8.81 -25.51
N THR A 244 -39.31 9.61 -24.90
CA THR A 244 -40.24 10.49 -25.65
C THR A 244 -39.63 11.84 -26.03
N LEU A 245 -38.38 12.14 -25.63
CA LEU A 245 -37.58 13.30 -26.05
C LEU A 245 -36.09 12.93 -26.19
N ASP A 246 -35.50 13.12 -27.37
CA ASP A 246 -34.16 12.64 -27.74
C ASP A 246 -33.30 13.78 -28.33
N LEU A 247 -32.01 13.90 -27.95
CA LEU A 247 -30.94 14.63 -28.69
C LEU A 247 -29.50 14.23 -28.24
N GLY A 248 -28.85 13.35 -29.03
CA GLY A 248 -27.54 13.54 -29.70
C GLY A 248 -26.18 13.45 -28.94
N THR A 249 -25.23 12.66 -29.47
CA THR A 249 -23.78 12.75 -29.14
C THR A 249 -22.86 12.40 -30.33
N ASP A 250 -21.85 13.23 -30.59
CA ASP A 250 -20.77 13.01 -31.58
C ASP A 250 -19.41 12.65 -30.92
N GLY A 251 -18.81 11.56 -31.43
CA GLY A 251 -17.37 11.28 -31.65
C GLY A 251 -16.28 11.60 -30.60
N ALA A 252 -15.68 10.56 -30.01
CA ALA A 252 -14.45 10.67 -29.18
C ALA A 252 -13.14 10.44 -29.99
N PRO A 253 -12.01 11.11 -29.63
CA PRO A 253 -10.74 11.01 -30.37
C PRO A 253 -9.89 9.78 -30.00
N ALA A 254 -9.08 9.32 -30.97
CA ALA A 254 -8.22 8.13 -30.85
C ALA A 254 -7.03 8.31 -29.89
N ARG A 255 -6.79 7.29 -29.05
CA ARG A 255 -5.71 7.24 -28.04
C ARG A 255 -4.38 6.82 -28.66
N ARG A 256 -3.30 7.51 -28.29
CA ARG A 256 -1.91 7.12 -28.58
C ARG A 256 -1.28 6.51 -27.33
N ALA A 257 -0.76 5.29 -27.43
CA ALA A 257 -0.08 4.59 -26.34
C ALA A 257 1.34 4.19 -26.75
N VAL A 258 2.30 4.30 -25.83
CA VAL A 258 3.68 3.81 -25.98
C VAL A 258 3.83 2.61 -25.04
N LEU A 259 4.20 1.44 -25.58
CA LEU A 259 4.33 0.18 -24.84
C LEU A 259 5.78 -0.28 -24.84
N ASN A 260 6.35 -0.56 -23.66
CA ASN A 260 7.65 -1.23 -23.54
C ASN A 260 7.42 -2.73 -23.32
N VAL A 261 7.69 -3.53 -24.33
CA VAL A 261 7.46 -4.97 -24.29
C VAL A 261 8.80 -5.71 -24.28
N HIS A 262 9.00 -6.57 -23.27
CA HIS A 262 10.16 -7.42 -23.12
C HIS A 262 9.79 -8.85 -23.51
N ILE A 263 10.49 -9.40 -24.49
CA ILE A 263 10.35 -10.78 -24.96
C ILE A 263 11.73 -11.45 -24.98
N THR A 264 11.77 -12.75 -24.70
CA THR A 264 13.00 -13.55 -24.76
C THR A 264 13.14 -14.24 -26.12
N ASP A 265 14.33 -14.74 -26.45
CA ASP A 265 14.55 -15.63 -27.60
C ASP A 265 13.63 -16.86 -27.54
N ALA A 266 13.44 -17.43 -26.36
CA ALA A 266 12.47 -18.49 -26.09
C ALA A 266 11.02 -18.09 -26.44
N THR A 267 10.66 -16.80 -26.27
CA THR A 267 9.34 -16.27 -26.63
C THR A 267 9.15 -16.19 -28.14
N LEU A 268 10.21 -15.86 -28.87
CA LEU A 268 10.19 -15.77 -30.33
C LEU A 268 10.09 -17.14 -31.01
N VAL A 269 10.73 -18.17 -30.45
CA VAL A 269 10.67 -19.55 -30.97
C VAL A 269 9.44 -20.33 -30.45
N GLY A 270 8.55 -19.69 -29.69
CA GLY A 270 7.31 -20.29 -29.18
C GLY A 270 7.46 -21.20 -27.96
N ALA A 271 8.66 -21.34 -27.41
CA ALA A 271 8.94 -22.16 -26.22
C ALA A 271 8.54 -21.47 -24.90
N ASN A 272 8.41 -20.14 -24.90
CA ASN A 272 7.95 -19.34 -23.78
C ASN A 272 6.73 -18.51 -24.20
N PRO A 273 5.50 -18.84 -23.77
CA PRO A 273 4.31 -18.07 -24.16
C PRO A 273 4.19 -16.72 -23.44
N VAL A 274 5.17 -16.34 -22.62
CA VAL A 274 5.14 -15.13 -21.80
C VAL A 274 6.05 -14.05 -22.38
N GLY A 275 5.49 -12.86 -22.60
CA GLY A 275 6.21 -11.59 -22.66
C GLY A 275 5.89 -10.73 -21.42
N ARG A 276 6.51 -9.56 -21.32
CA ARG A 276 6.23 -8.61 -20.24
C ARG A 276 5.99 -7.22 -20.80
N TRP A 277 4.88 -6.60 -20.42
CA TRP A 277 4.70 -5.16 -20.59
C TRP A 277 5.19 -4.50 -19.30
N ASP A 278 6.32 -3.82 -19.38
CA ASP A 278 7.12 -3.41 -18.21
C ASP A 278 7.35 -4.60 -17.25
N GLN A 279 6.64 -4.66 -16.13
CA GLN A 279 6.74 -5.76 -15.15
C GLN A 279 5.57 -6.75 -15.21
N THR A 280 4.50 -6.41 -15.92
CA THR A 280 3.27 -7.19 -15.98
C THR A 280 3.42 -8.31 -16.99
N PRO A 281 3.17 -9.59 -16.62
CA PRO A 281 3.18 -10.67 -17.58
C PRO A 281 2.03 -10.49 -18.59
N VAL A 282 2.35 -10.65 -19.87
CA VAL A 282 1.41 -10.58 -20.99
C VAL A 282 1.66 -11.78 -21.90
N SER A 283 0.62 -12.36 -22.49
CA SER A 283 0.84 -13.48 -23.42
C SER A 283 1.56 -13.00 -24.68
N ALA A 284 2.44 -13.85 -25.20
CA ALA A 284 3.14 -13.61 -26.47
C ALA A 284 2.14 -13.46 -27.63
N GLU A 285 0.98 -14.11 -27.55
CA GLU A 285 -0.11 -13.99 -28.50
C GLU A 285 -0.80 -12.63 -28.44
N GLN A 286 -1.10 -12.13 -27.24
CA GLN A 286 -1.66 -10.80 -27.04
C GLN A 286 -0.71 -9.71 -27.57
N ILE A 287 0.60 -9.88 -27.37
CA ILE A 287 1.62 -9.00 -27.95
C ILE A 287 1.57 -9.05 -29.49
N ARG A 288 1.45 -10.24 -30.09
CA ARG A 288 1.30 -10.38 -31.56
C ARG A 288 0.05 -9.66 -32.08
N GLU A 289 -1.08 -9.79 -31.39
CA GLU A 289 -2.32 -9.10 -31.74
C GLU A 289 -2.16 -7.58 -31.71
N TRP A 290 -1.49 -7.03 -30.68
CA TRP A 290 -1.23 -5.59 -30.58
C TRP A 290 -0.34 -5.08 -31.73
N LEU A 291 0.66 -5.87 -32.12
CA LEU A 291 1.56 -5.53 -33.22
C LEU A 291 0.91 -5.68 -34.60
N ALA A 292 -0.14 -6.50 -34.72
CA ALA A 292 -0.85 -6.74 -35.98
C ALA A 292 -1.91 -5.66 -36.31
N GLN A 293 -2.14 -4.68 -35.43
CA GLN A 293 -3.14 -3.63 -35.64
C GLN A 293 -2.76 -2.68 -36.80
N PRO A 294 -3.69 -2.35 -37.72
CA PRO A 294 -3.45 -1.40 -38.80
C PRO A 294 -3.05 -0.02 -38.26
N GLY A 295 -1.95 0.55 -38.77
CA GLY A 295 -1.46 1.87 -38.34
C GLY A 295 -0.54 1.86 -37.10
N MET A 296 -0.19 0.68 -36.57
CA MET A 296 0.78 0.54 -35.48
C MET A 296 2.21 0.82 -35.96
N SER A 297 2.93 1.71 -35.27
CA SER A 297 4.35 1.97 -35.51
C SER A 297 5.20 1.28 -34.45
N VAL A 298 6.12 0.41 -34.87
CA VAL A 298 6.98 -0.37 -33.98
C VAL A 298 8.42 0.13 -34.10
N THR A 299 9.02 0.51 -32.97
CA THR A 299 10.46 0.83 -32.90
C THR A 299 11.15 -0.23 -32.05
N VAL A 300 11.96 -1.08 -32.68
CA VAL A 300 12.80 -2.05 -31.96
C VAL A 300 14.02 -1.31 -31.41
N ARG A 301 14.21 -1.36 -30.09
CA ARG A 301 15.39 -0.81 -29.42
C ARG A 301 16.34 -1.96 -29.04
N PRO A 302 17.67 -1.77 -29.11
CA PRO A 302 18.61 -2.76 -28.61
C PRO A 302 18.34 -3.10 -27.15
N VAL A 303 18.49 -4.38 -26.78
CA VAL A 303 18.39 -4.82 -25.38
C VAL A 303 19.50 -4.13 -24.57
N LEU A 304 19.12 -3.43 -23.51
CA LEU A 304 20.08 -2.89 -22.55
C LEU A 304 20.73 -4.05 -21.80
N ASP A 305 22.04 -4.19 -21.90
CA ASP A 305 22.79 -5.09 -21.04
C ASP A 305 22.71 -4.58 -19.60
N LEU A 306 21.86 -5.22 -18.79
CA LEU A 306 21.64 -4.85 -17.40
C LEU A 306 22.89 -5.07 -16.52
N ALA A 307 23.79 -5.97 -16.95
CA ALA A 307 25.06 -6.24 -16.27
C ALA A 307 26.20 -5.29 -16.69
N GLY A 308 26.01 -4.54 -17.78
CA GLY A 308 27.01 -3.61 -18.30
C GLY A 308 27.36 -2.49 -17.31
N HIS A 309 28.62 -2.05 -17.30
CA HIS A 309 29.11 -1.05 -16.32
C HIS A 309 29.95 0.06 -16.97
N ALA A 310 29.46 0.66 -18.06
CA ALA A 310 30.18 1.72 -18.78
C ALA A 310 30.13 3.07 -18.03
N PRO A 311 31.21 3.51 -17.34
CA PRO A 311 31.17 4.73 -16.54
C PRO A 311 31.16 5.99 -17.42
N VAL A 312 30.66 7.10 -16.87
CA VAL A 312 30.87 8.46 -17.41
C VAL A 312 31.49 9.36 -16.35
N THR A 313 32.19 10.40 -16.79
CA THR A 313 32.88 11.36 -15.92
C THR A 313 31.94 12.42 -15.34
N ALA A 314 30.82 12.70 -16.02
CA ALA A 314 29.83 13.68 -15.58
C ALA A 314 29.11 13.26 -14.29
N TYR A 315 28.74 14.24 -13.47
CA TYR A 315 27.89 14.02 -12.30
C TYR A 315 26.47 13.64 -12.70
N GLU A 316 25.94 14.29 -13.74
CA GLU A 316 24.61 14.02 -14.27
C GLU A 316 24.49 12.59 -14.79
N ILE A 317 23.38 11.94 -14.44
CA ILE A 317 23.12 10.54 -14.78
C ILE A 317 22.45 10.49 -16.16
N PRO A 318 23.10 9.92 -17.20
CA PRO A 318 22.50 9.80 -18.51
C PRO A 318 21.26 8.89 -18.50
N ASP A 319 20.29 9.17 -19.39
CA ASP A 319 19.05 8.39 -19.50
C ASP A 319 19.30 6.89 -19.70
N ARG A 320 20.34 6.52 -20.45
CA ARG A 320 20.74 5.11 -20.62
C ARG A 320 21.10 4.42 -19.30
N HIS A 321 21.81 5.11 -18.40
CA HIS A 321 22.16 4.57 -17.08
C HIS A 321 20.95 4.52 -16.18
N ARG A 322 20.10 5.55 -16.24
CA ARG A 322 18.85 5.60 -15.50
C ARG A 322 17.96 4.41 -15.87
N GLN A 323 17.67 4.25 -17.15
CA GLN A 323 16.83 3.16 -17.65
C GLN A 323 17.42 1.79 -17.29
N GLN A 324 18.75 1.62 -17.39
CA GLN A 324 19.40 0.36 -17.02
C GLN A 324 19.24 0.04 -15.54
N VAL A 325 19.44 1.02 -14.64
CA VAL A 325 19.26 0.83 -13.19
C VAL A 325 17.80 0.56 -12.85
N GLU A 326 16.86 1.28 -13.46
CA GLU A 326 15.43 1.09 -13.26
C GLU A 326 14.96 -0.31 -13.68
N LEU A 327 15.46 -0.81 -14.81
CA LEU A 327 15.17 -2.15 -15.30
C LEU A 327 15.87 -3.25 -14.50
N ARG A 328 17.07 -2.99 -13.98
CA ARG A 328 17.79 -3.93 -13.11
C ARG A 328 17.09 -4.08 -11.77
N ASP A 329 16.72 -2.95 -11.17
CA ASP A 329 16.32 -2.92 -9.78
C ASP A 329 14.81 -2.93 -9.56
N HIS A 330 13.99 -2.49 -10.51
CA HIS A 330 12.51 -2.50 -10.47
C HIS A 330 11.86 -1.66 -9.34
N THR A 331 12.39 -1.69 -8.12
CA THR A 331 11.94 -0.97 -6.93
C THR A 331 13.10 -0.30 -6.21
N CYS A 332 12.77 0.60 -5.29
CA CYS A 332 13.69 1.16 -4.31
C CYS A 332 14.42 0.04 -3.56
N ARG A 333 15.73 0.21 -3.37
CA ARG A 333 16.61 -0.80 -2.77
C ARG A 333 16.84 -0.66 -1.28
N PHE A 334 15.97 0.07 -0.59
CA PHE A 334 15.85 0.03 0.87
C PHE A 334 15.08 -1.24 1.30
N PRO A 335 15.38 -1.84 2.48
CA PRO A 335 14.70 -3.03 2.98
C PRO A 335 13.17 -2.98 2.83
N TYR A 336 12.60 -4.02 2.21
CA TYR A 336 11.16 -4.23 1.98
C TYR A 336 10.42 -3.13 1.18
N CYS A 337 11.12 -2.14 0.61
CA CYS A 337 10.46 -1.07 -0.14
C CYS A 337 9.98 -1.54 -1.53
N THR A 338 8.72 -1.24 -1.84
CA THR A 338 8.07 -1.61 -3.09
C THR A 338 7.88 -0.43 -4.07
N ARG A 339 8.37 0.77 -3.71
CA ARG A 339 8.28 1.96 -4.58
C ARG A 339 9.02 1.70 -5.89
N ALA A 340 8.35 1.84 -7.04
CA ALA A 340 8.97 1.61 -8.35
C ALA A 340 10.25 2.44 -8.55
N ALA A 341 11.29 1.82 -9.11
CA ALA A 341 12.60 2.46 -9.33
C ALA A 341 12.51 3.69 -10.24
N MET A 342 11.60 3.69 -11.23
CA MET A 342 11.29 4.85 -12.07
C MET A 342 10.78 6.09 -11.30
N ARG A 343 10.33 5.90 -10.06
CA ARG A 343 9.88 6.98 -9.15
C ARG A 343 10.91 7.24 -8.04
N CYS A 344 12.15 6.81 -8.23
CA CYS A 344 13.24 6.94 -7.27
C CYS A 344 14.33 7.90 -7.75
N ASP A 345 15.03 8.50 -6.79
CA ASP A 345 16.30 9.15 -7.03
C ASP A 345 17.37 8.07 -7.25
N LEU A 346 18.34 8.33 -8.12
CA LEU A 346 19.48 7.44 -8.32
C LEU A 346 20.66 7.97 -7.53
N ASP A 347 21.02 7.24 -6.49
CA ASP A 347 22.03 7.60 -5.52
C ASP A 347 23.37 6.92 -5.86
N HIS A 348 24.46 7.69 -5.84
CA HIS A 348 25.80 7.13 -5.96
C HIS A 348 26.20 6.43 -4.66
N ALA A 349 26.48 5.12 -4.72
CA ALA A 349 26.91 4.32 -3.58
C ALA A 349 28.25 4.83 -3.02
N THR A 350 29.25 4.95 -3.88
CA THR A 350 30.42 5.80 -3.68
C THR A 350 30.08 7.20 -4.17
N PRO A 351 29.99 8.23 -3.31
CA PRO A 351 29.61 9.57 -3.74
C PRO A 351 30.53 10.12 -4.83
N HIS A 352 29.96 10.79 -5.84
CA HIS A 352 30.74 11.37 -6.94
C HIS A 352 31.83 12.34 -6.47
N ARG A 353 31.51 13.19 -5.46
CA ARG A 353 32.46 14.09 -4.79
C ARG A 353 33.64 13.39 -4.10
N ARG A 354 33.56 12.07 -3.89
CA ARG A 354 34.63 11.23 -3.31
C ARG A 354 35.30 10.36 -4.38
N GLY A 355 35.15 10.69 -5.66
CA GLY A 355 35.73 9.96 -6.78
C GLY A 355 34.90 8.78 -7.29
N GLY A 356 33.65 8.61 -6.82
CA GLY A 356 32.76 7.57 -7.34
C GLY A 356 32.31 7.87 -8.77
N PRO A 357 32.47 6.94 -9.74
CA PRO A 357 32.06 7.19 -11.11
C PRO A 357 30.54 7.19 -11.25
N THR A 358 30.01 7.96 -12.22
CA THR A 358 28.61 7.82 -12.64
C THR A 358 28.50 6.59 -13.54
N CYS A 359 28.14 5.46 -12.93
CA CYS A 359 28.11 4.15 -13.57
C CYS A 359 26.93 3.34 -13.03
N PRO A 360 26.22 2.52 -13.85
CA PRO A 360 25.13 1.68 -13.36
C PRO A 360 25.50 0.83 -12.14
N CYS A 361 26.75 0.33 -12.04
CA CYS A 361 27.19 -0.45 -10.87
C CYS A 361 27.35 0.36 -9.57
N ASN A 362 27.50 1.69 -9.68
CA ASN A 362 27.61 2.62 -8.56
C ASN A 362 26.29 3.36 -8.28
N LEU A 363 25.26 3.16 -9.09
CA LEU A 363 23.96 3.82 -8.94
C LEU A 363 22.95 2.89 -8.29
N VAL A 364 22.24 3.40 -7.28
CA VAL A 364 21.26 2.67 -6.48
C VAL A 364 19.94 3.45 -6.45
N PRO A 365 18.81 2.85 -6.84
CA PRO A 365 17.53 3.54 -6.79
C PRO A 365 17.01 3.60 -5.35
N LEU A 366 16.84 4.82 -4.86
CA LEU A 366 16.26 5.13 -3.56
C LEU A 366 15.12 6.12 -3.71
N CYS A 367 13.94 5.78 -3.19
CA CYS A 367 12.87 6.78 -3.15
C CYS A 367 13.29 7.96 -2.27
N ARG A 368 12.71 9.14 -2.50
CA ARG A 368 13.08 10.37 -1.80
C ARG A 368 13.18 10.19 -0.27
N ARG A 369 12.26 9.43 0.31
CA ARG A 369 12.21 9.10 1.73
C ARG A 369 13.44 8.31 2.20
N HIS A 370 13.78 7.22 1.53
CA HIS A 370 14.93 6.39 1.92
C HIS A 370 16.28 6.99 1.52
N HIS A 371 16.30 7.84 0.47
CA HIS A 371 17.48 8.63 0.15
C HIS A 371 17.81 9.63 1.26
N ARG A 372 16.76 10.29 1.81
CA ARG A 372 16.88 11.11 3.02
C ARG A 372 17.32 10.29 4.22
N ALA A 373 16.79 9.09 4.43
CA ALA A 373 17.22 8.22 5.53
C ALA A 373 18.74 7.91 5.44
N LYS A 374 19.25 7.50 4.27
CA LYS A 374 20.71 7.30 4.09
C LYS A 374 21.51 8.58 4.39
N THR A 375 21.02 9.73 3.94
CA THR A 375 21.74 11.01 4.00
C THR A 375 21.70 11.66 5.38
N HIS A 376 20.56 11.56 6.06
CA HIS A 376 20.20 12.30 7.27
C HIS A 376 19.91 11.37 8.46
N SER A 377 20.50 10.18 8.48
CA SER A 377 20.47 9.30 9.65
C SER A 377 21.71 8.40 9.65
N GLN A 378 21.75 7.40 10.53
CA GLN A 378 22.83 6.42 10.62
C GLN A 378 22.66 5.20 9.68
N TRP A 379 21.60 5.15 8.87
CA TRP A 379 21.44 4.09 7.86
C TRP A 379 22.59 4.08 6.85
N ARG A 380 23.19 2.91 6.62
CA ARG A 380 24.29 2.70 5.66
C ARG A 380 24.03 1.48 4.79
N TYR A 381 24.67 1.43 3.62
CA TYR A 381 24.70 0.22 2.81
C TYR A 381 26.03 0.05 2.09
N GLN A 382 26.31 -1.19 1.69
CA GLN A 382 27.38 -1.54 0.77
C GLN A 382 26.79 -2.27 -0.45
N VAL A 383 27.29 -1.97 -1.64
CA VAL A 383 27.02 -2.76 -2.85
C VAL A 383 27.94 -3.99 -2.81
N THR A 384 27.38 -5.17 -2.59
CA THR A 384 28.16 -6.42 -2.51
C THR A 384 28.34 -7.06 -3.89
N LYS A 385 27.30 -6.94 -4.72
CA LYS A 385 27.27 -7.31 -6.15
C LYS A 385 26.38 -6.31 -6.87
N ILE A 386 26.51 -6.18 -8.19
CA ILE A 386 25.64 -5.31 -8.98
C ILE A 386 24.17 -5.75 -8.75
N GLY A 387 23.33 -4.84 -8.23
CA GLY A 387 21.94 -5.14 -7.87
C GLY A 387 21.75 -5.89 -6.55
N THR A 388 22.78 -6.03 -5.71
CA THR A 388 22.70 -6.64 -4.36
C THR A 388 23.35 -5.72 -3.32
N TYR A 389 22.61 -5.43 -2.26
CA TYR A 389 22.95 -4.39 -1.29
C TYR A 389 22.86 -4.93 0.13
N LEU A 390 23.91 -4.77 0.92
CA LEU A 390 23.90 -5.08 2.34
C LEU A 390 23.65 -3.78 3.12
N TRP A 391 22.46 -3.62 3.68
CA TRP A 391 22.09 -2.51 4.54
C TRP A 391 22.44 -2.79 5.99
N ARG A 392 22.84 -1.74 6.70
CA ARG A 392 23.00 -1.69 8.16
C ARG A 392 22.09 -0.60 8.72
N SER A 393 21.26 -0.97 9.67
CA SER A 393 20.41 -0.04 10.42
C SER A 393 21.20 0.66 11.55
N PRO A 394 20.67 1.76 12.14
CA PRO A 394 21.32 2.47 13.24
C PRO A 394 21.70 1.57 14.43
N SER A 395 20.83 0.65 14.82
CA SER A 395 21.06 -0.31 15.91
C SER A 395 21.84 -1.55 15.49
N GLY A 396 22.32 -1.60 14.24
CA GLY A 396 23.25 -2.62 13.74
C GLY A 396 22.62 -3.83 13.05
N PHE A 397 21.30 -3.88 12.87
CA PHE A 397 20.64 -4.95 12.09
C PHE A 397 21.08 -4.90 10.63
N ARG A 398 21.26 -6.09 10.03
CA ARG A 398 21.76 -6.24 8.66
C ARG A 398 20.70 -6.86 7.75
N PHE A 399 20.55 -6.29 6.55
CA PHE A 399 19.58 -6.73 5.56
C PHE A 399 20.23 -6.85 4.18
N GLU A 400 20.21 -8.03 3.58
CA GLU A 400 20.52 -8.19 2.17
C GLU A 400 19.29 -7.84 1.34
N VAL A 401 19.43 -6.90 0.41
CA VAL A 401 18.38 -6.49 -0.53
C VAL A 401 18.86 -6.78 -1.95
N SER A 402 18.12 -7.61 -2.68
CA SER A 402 18.42 -7.98 -4.06
C SER A 402 17.14 -8.19 -4.87
N TYR A 403 17.28 -8.69 -6.10
CA TYR A 403 16.14 -9.13 -6.92
C TYR A 403 15.31 -10.26 -6.27
N ARG A 404 15.88 -10.99 -5.29
CA ARG A 404 15.18 -12.05 -4.54
C ARG A 404 14.31 -11.52 -3.40
N GLY A 405 14.39 -10.22 -3.11
CA GLY A 405 13.70 -9.59 -2.00
C GLY A 405 14.67 -9.10 -0.92
N THR A 406 14.15 -9.00 0.31
CA THR A 406 14.90 -8.57 1.48
C THR A 406 15.02 -9.73 2.47
N HIS A 407 16.24 -10.02 2.90
CA HIS A 407 16.55 -11.06 3.87
C HIS A 407 17.35 -10.47 5.03
N ALA A 408 16.91 -10.74 6.26
CA ALA A 408 17.70 -10.43 7.44
C ALA A 408 18.95 -11.32 7.45
N VAL A 409 20.11 -10.75 7.77
CA VAL A 409 21.38 -11.46 7.87
C VAL A 409 21.75 -11.55 9.34
N GLU A 410 21.86 -12.77 9.86
CA GLU A 410 22.28 -13.00 11.25
C GLU A 410 23.73 -12.54 11.46
N HIS A 411 23.99 -12.05 12.68
CA HIS A 411 25.31 -11.59 13.10
C HIS A 411 26.29 -12.78 13.14
N SER A 412 27.32 -12.80 12.28
CA SER A 412 28.55 -13.52 12.62
C SER A 412 29.52 -12.53 13.26
N ASP A 413 30.04 -12.86 14.44
CA ASP A 413 30.96 -12.04 15.26
C ASP A 413 32.31 -11.72 14.57
N GLU A 414 32.49 -12.13 13.31
CA GLU A 414 33.68 -11.85 12.52
C GLU A 414 33.29 -11.13 11.23
N GLY A 415 33.44 -9.81 11.23
CA GLY A 415 33.37 -9.01 10.01
C GLY A 415 33.42 -7.54 10.31
N ASP A 416 34.60 -6.94 10.08
CA ASP A 416 34.86 -5.50 10.10
C ASP A 416 33.66 -4.68 9.63
N ASP A 417 33.43 -3.58 10.33
CA ASP A 417 32.43 -2.59 9.93
C ASP A 417 32.64 -2.21 8.45
N PRO A 418 31.62 -2.35 7.58
CA PRO A 418 31.81 -2.08 6.16
C PRO A 418 32.08 -0.59 5.98
N GLU A 419 33.29 -0.25 5.49
CA GLU A 419 33.62 1.12 5.11
C GLU A 419 32.58 1.66 4.11
N PRO A 420 32.10 2.91 4.30
CA PRO A 420 31.05 3.47 3.49
C PRO A 420 31.46 3.55 2.01
N GLY A 421 30.72 2.83 1.17
CA GLY A 421 30.76 3.03 -0.28
C GLY A 421 32.02 2.51 -0.98
N VAL A 422 32.70 1.49 -0.45
CA VAL A 422 33.78 0.84 -1.21
C VAL A 422 33.20 -0.24 -2.11
N TYR A 423 33.15 0.06 -3.41
CA TYR A 423 32.99 -0.94 -4.47
C TYR A 423 34.19 -1.90 -4.40
N ARG A 424 34.03 -3.09 -3.82
CA ARG A 424 35.01 -4.17 -4.01
C ARG A 424 34.81 -4.71 -5.42
N GLN A 425 35.70 -4.31 -6.33
CA GLN A 425 35.89 -5.06 -7.57
C GLN A 425 36.18 -6.51 -7.19
N GLN A 426 35.24 -7.42 -7.42
CA GLN A 426 35.64 -8.81 -7.55
C GLN A 426 36.54 -8.89 -8.78
N PRO A 427 37.73 -9.51 -8.68
CA PRO A 427 38.58 -9.70 -9.84
C PRO A 427 37.78 -10.47 -10.89
N ALA A 428 37.77 -9.96 -12.13
CA ALA A 428 37.18 -10.66 -13.25
C ALA A 428 37.81 -12.06 -13.34
N THR A 429 37.03 -13.10 -13.06
CA THR A 429 37.39 -14.45 -13.46
C THR A 429 37.45 -14.47 -14.98
N ARG A 430 38.65 -14.71 -15.50
CA ARG A 430 38.97 -14.82 -16.94
C ARG A 430 38.13 -15.89 -17.63
#